data_AF-A0AA36J3C9-F1
#
_entry.id   AF-A0AA36J3C9-F1
#
_cell.length_a   1.000
_cell.length_b   1.000
_cell.length_c   1.000
_cell.angle_alpha   90.00
_cell.angle_beta   90.00
_cell.angle_gamma   90.00
#
_symmetry.space_group_name_H-M   'P 1'
#
loop_
_entity.id
_entity.type
_entity.pdbx_description
1 polymer ?
#
loop_
_entity_poly.entity_id
_entity_poly.type
_entity_poly.pdbx_seq_one_letter_code
_entity_poly.pdbx_strand_id
1 'polypeptide(L)'
;MSAALSREGRQARQVGTLNSARRWLLVAAVLVLQARSFVGITGPVSLSRIPLRAGEDELPEAPPGGRVLHVEFCMHCKYLPQYLKLRKALADRFGERVLCFANHEDTLQELCGQGTSRSGAFEVVDVKTKELLYTKLGSGVHITERQEWMDKLLEDVEKLSQEDTSELL
;
A
#
# COMPACT_ATOMS: atom_id res chain seq x y z
N MET A 1 -55.01 -76.79 12.53
CA MET A 1 -54.68 -76.09 13.80
C MET A 1 -54.32 -74.66 13.39
N SER A 2 -55.31 -73.78 13.24
CA SER A 2 -55.84 -72.85 14.26
C SER A 2 -54.77 -71.80 14.67
N ALA A 3 -54.97 -70.49 14.69
CA ALA A 3 -56.01 -69.52 14.34
C ALA A 3 -55.30 -68.14 14.37
N ALA A 4 -55.47 -67.26 13.38
CA ALA A 4 -56.28 -66.03 13.43
C ALA A 4 -56.09 -65.11 14.66
N LEU A 5 -55.78 -63.82 14.39
CA LEU A 5 -56.43 -62.58 14.90
C LEU A 5 -55.44 -61.39 14.80
N SER A 6 -55.79 -60.12 14.64
CA SER A 6 -56.79 -59.33 13.90
C SER A 6 -56.67 -57.87 14.42
N ARG A 7 -57.15 -56.91 13.62
CA ARG A 7 -57.50 -55.49 13.90
C ARG A 7 -56.39 -54.45 13.66
N GLU A 8 -56.47 -53.66 12.59
CA GLU A 8 -57.43 -52.56 12.25
C GLU A 8 -57.17 -51.24 13.01
N GLY A 9 -56.99 -50.15 12.25
CA GLY A 9 -57.64 -48.89 12.61
C GLY A 9 -56.94 -47.56 12.29
N ARG A 10 -57.48 -46.88 11.26
CA ARG A 10 -57.71 -45.42 11.09
C ARG A 10 -56.51 -44.53 10.69
N GLN A 11 -56.51 -43.88 9.52
CA GLN A 11 -57.34 -42.79 8.96
C GLN A 11 -57.05 -41.36 9.47
N ALA A 12 -57.17 -40.43 8.50
CA ALA A 12 -57.34 -38.97 8.57
C ALA A 12 -56.03 -38.17 8.38
N ARG A 13 -55.82 -37.56 7.20
CA ARG A 13 -56.31 -36.21 6.76
C ARG A 13 -55.49 -35.09 7.42
N GLN A 14 -55.10 -33.96 6.82
CA GLN A 14 -55.25 -33.34 5.49
C GLN A 14 -54.63 -31.92 5.63
N VAL A 15 -54.36 -31.26 4.50
CA VAL A 15 -54.29 -29.78 4.30
C VAL A 15 -53.02 -29.02 4.70
N GLY A 16 -52.51 -28.24 3.73
CA GLY A 16 -51.65 -27.08 3.97
C GLY A 16 -50.75 -26.73 2.77
N THR A 17 -51.25 -26.60 1.53
CA THR A 17 -51.47 -25.29 0.84
C THR A 17 -50.27 -24.33 0.88
N LEU A 18 -49.57 -24.17 -0.25
CA LEU A 18 -49.70 -23.07 -1.23
C LEU A 18 -48.80 -21.86 -0.96
N ASN A 19 -47.94 -21.60 -1.94
CA ASN A 19 -47.64 -20.30 -2.53
C ASN A 19 -47.63 -19.06 -1.63
N SER A 20 -46.47 -18.42 -1.54
CA SER A 20 -46.39 -16.96 -1.62
C SER A 20 -45.03 -16.49 -2.13
N ALA A 21 -44.85 -16.60 -3.44
CA ALA A 21 -44.20 -15.54 -4.17
C ALA A 21 -45.08 -14.28 -4.07
N ARG A 22 -44.44 -13.10 -4.00
CA ARG A 22 -45.00 -11.73 -3.99
C ARG A 22 -45.35 -11.13 -2.63
N ARG A 23 -44.37 -10.38 -2.09
CA ARG A 23 -44.49 -9.30 -1.08
C ARG A 23 -43.04 -8.80 -0.90
N TRP A 24 -42.57 -7.64 -1.34
CA TRP A 24 -43.17 -6.34 -1.59
C TRP A 24 -42.25 -5.55 -2.54
N LEU A 25 -42.87 -4.89 -3.51
CA LEU A 25 -42.32 -3.72 -4.20
C LEU A 25 -42.80 -2.48 -3.42
N LEU A 26 -42.01 -1.41 -3.46
CA LEU A 26 -42.33 -0.01 -3.10
C LEU A 26 -42.14 0.41 -1.62
N VAL A 27 -40.93 0.87 -1.31
CA VAL A 27 -40.76 2.22 -0.74
C VAL A 27 -39.83 2.99 -1.68
N ALA A 28 -40.42 3.94 -2.39
CA ALA A 28 -39.74 4.86 -3.30
C ALA A 28 -39.49 6.19 -2.59
N ALA A 29 -38.36 6.83 -2.96
CA ALA A 29 -38.13 8.29 -2.98
C ALA A 29 -38.17 9.01 -1.59
N VAL A 30 -37.23 9.88 -1.20
CA VAL A 30 -36.68 11.06 -1.88
C VAL A 30 -35.45 11.51 -1.06
N LEU A 31 -34.27 11.64 -1.68
CA LEU A 31 -33.45 12.85 -1.60
C LEU A 31 -32.30 12.80 -2.60
N VAL A 32 -32.49 13.62 -3.63
CA VAL A 32 -31.57 14.03 -4.69
C VAL A 32 -30.47 14.93 -4.10
N LEU A 33 -29.30 14.95 -4.76
CA LEU A 33 -28.06 15.75 -4.58
C LEU A 33 -26.89 14.83 -4.14
N GLN A 34 -25.88 14.50 -4.94
CA GLN A 34 -25.28 15.25 -6.05
C GLN A 34 -24.80 14.35 -7.18
N ALA A 35 -25.17 14.73 -8.40
CA ALA A 35 -24.36 14.46 -9.57
C ALA A 35 -23.10 15.34 -9.49
N ARG A 36 -21.92 14.74 -9.62
CA ARG A 36 -20.77 15.34 -10.31
C ARG A 36 -19.64 14.32 -10.45
N SER A 37 -19.56 13.78 -11.66
CA SER A 37 -18.32 13.58 -12.41
C SER A 37 -17.12 13.04 -11.62
N PHE A 38 -16.97 11.72 -11.56
CA PHE A 38 -15.64 11.12 -11.55
C PHE A 38 -15.39 10.52 -12.94
N VAL A 39 -15.06 11.39 -13.89
CA VAL A 39 -14.19 11.04 -15.01
C VAL A 39 -12.78 11.00 -14.43
N GLY A 40 -12.46 9.90 -13.75
CA GLY A 40 -11.14 9.63 -13.19
C GLY A 40 -10.27 8.92 -14.22
N ILE A 41 -9.68 9.70 -15.12
CA ILE A 41 -8.37 9.50 -15.77
C ILE A 41 -7.90 8.03 -15.80
N THR A 42 -8.36 7.25 -16.78
CA THR A 42 -7.57 6.13 -17.31
C THR A 42 -6.57 6.70 -18.32
N GLY A 43 -5.63 7.49 -17.83
CA GLY A 43 -4.44 7.83 -18.61
C GLY A 43 -3.45 6.67 -18.49
N PRO A 44 -2.77 6.25 -19.57
CA PRO A 44 -1.58 5.43 -19.39
C PRO A 44 -0.63 6.24 -18.51
N VAL A 45 -0.20 5.67 -17.37
CA VAL A 45 0.89 6.22 -16.58
C VAL A 45 2.09 6.25 -17.52
N SER A 46 2.36 7.44 -18.04
CA SER A 46 3.49 7.69 -18.92
C SER A 46 4.74 7.51 -18.09
N LEU A 47 5.34 6.32 -18.16
CA LEU A 47 6.67 6.01 -17.62
C LEU A 47 7.80 6.82 -18.30
N SER A 48 7.45 7.82 -19.10
CA SER A 48 8.31 8.51 -20.07
C SER A 48 9.11 9.69 -19.49
N ARG A 49 9.15 9.88 -18.17
CA ARG A 49 10.05 10.85 -17.51
C ARG A 49 10.49 10.34 -16.15
N ILE A 50 11.17 9.20 -16.13
CA ILE A 50 12.04 8.87 -15.00
C ILE A 50 13.46 9.20 -15.47
N PRO A 51 14.03 10.37 -15.11
CA PRO A 51 15.44 10.61 -15.37
C PRO A 51 16.22 9.57 -14.58
N LEU A 52 16.77 8.60 -15.32
CA LEU A 52 17.73 7.61 -14.82
C LEU A 52 19.16 8.13 -15.07
N ARG A 53 19.33 9.45 -14.99
CA ARG A 53 20.58 10.15 -15.28
C ARG A 53 21.14 10.79 -14.03
N ALA A 54 22.31 10.30 -13.64
CA ALA A 54 23.25 10.92 -12.72
C ALA A 54 23.80 12.23 -13.32
N GLY A 55 23.01 13.30 -13.29
CA GLY A 55 23.41 14.56 -13.93
C GLY A 55 22.70 15.82 -13.44
N GLU A 56 22.09 15.79 -12.26
CA GLU A 56 21.57 16.98 -11.59
C GLU A 56 21.97 16.83 -10.11
N ASP A 57 23.01 17.57 -9.69
CA ASP A 57 23.58 17.62 -8.32
C ASP A 57 22.60 18.15 -7.26
N GLU A 58 21.36 18.42 -7.63
CA GLU A 58 20.36 18.99 -6.73
C GLU A 58 19.45 17.89 -6.19
N LEU A 59 19.48 17.75 -4.87
CA LEU A 59 18.53 16.96 -4.10
C LEU A 59 17.10 17.35 -4.51
N PRO A 60 16.20 16.37 -4.78
CA PRO A 60 14.84 16.69 -5.13
C PRO A 60 14.17 17.49 -4.00
N GLU A 61 13.63 18.65 -4.34
CA GLU A 61 12.90 19.48 -3.36
C GLU A 61 11.66 18.73 -2.86
N ALA A 62 11.46 18.75 -1.55
CA ALA A 62 10.27 18.17 -0.94
C ALA A 62 9.02 18.91 -1.43
N PRO A 63 7.94 18.22 -1.82
CA PRO A 63 6.65 18.87 -2.04
C PRO A 63 6.17 19.57 -0.76
N PRO A 64 5.28 20.57 -0.84
CA PRO A 64 4.67 21.17 0.34
C PRO A 64 3.97 20.10 1.21
N GLY A 65 4.43 19.90 2.44
CA GLY A 65 3.95 18.83 3.33
C GLY A 65 4.30 17.41 2.87
N GLY A 66 5.24 17.28 1.94
CA GLY A 66 5.78 16.03 1.44
C GLY A 66 7.10 15.65 2.10
N ARG A 67 7.60 14.45 1.76
CA ARG A 67 8.84 13.88 2.31
C ARG A 67 9.77 13.42 1.22
N VAL A 68 11.06 13.36 1.55
CA VAL A 68 12.10 12.90 0.63
C VAL A 68 12.88 11.79 1.32
N LEU A 69 12.80 10.60 0.73
CA LEU A 69 13.48 9.41 1.21
C LEU A 69 14.72 9.14 0.35
N HIS A 70 15.85 8.94 1.00
CA HIS A 70 17.07 8.41 0.39
C HIS A 70 17.14 6.90 0.60
N VAL A 71 17.55 6.18 -0.45
CA VAL A 71 17.84 4.76 -0.38
C VAL A 71 19.31 4.52 -0.71
N GLU A 72 20.09 4.10 0.27
CA GLU A 72 21.40 3.52 0.03
C GLU A 72 21.21 2.07 -0.39
N PHE A 73 21.82 1.64 -1.50
CA PHE A 73 21.92 0.22 -1.81
C PHE A 73 23.24 -0.13 -2.49
N CYS A 74 23.75 -1.32 -2.20
CA CYS A 74 24.95 -1.87 -2.82
C CYS A 74 24.81 -1.98 -4.35
N MET A 75 25.54 -1.14 -5.08
CA MET A 75 25.54 -1.12 -6.56
C MET A 75 25.99 -2.45 -7.18
N HIS A 76 26.87 -3.19 -6.52
CA HIS A 76 27.38 -4.48 -7.00
C HIS A 76 26.47 -5.67 -6.67
N CYS A 77 25.50 -5.50 -5.77
CA CYS A 77 24.65 -6.56 -5.25
C CYS A 77 23.36 -6.76 -6.06
N LYS A 78 23.18 -6.01 -7.16
CA LYS A 78 22.00 -6.05 -8.04
C LYS A 78 20.68 -5.73 -7.30
N TYR A 79 20.69 -4.79 -6.36
CA TYR A 79 19.49 -4.37 -5.61
C TYR A 79 18.60 -3.36 -6.33
N LEU A 80 18.95 -2.96 -7.55
CA LEU A 80 18.14 -2.05 -8.36
C LEU A 80 16.67 -2.51 -8.51
N PRO A 81 16.36 -3.79 -8.78
CA PRO A 81 14.96 -4.26 -8.86
C PRO A 81 14.18 -4.05 -7.55
N GLN A 82 14.83 -4.25 -6.40
CA GLN A 82 14.20 -4.07 -5.09
C GLN A 82 13.97 -2.59 -4.77
N TYR A 83 14.93 -1.73 -5.13
CA TYR A 83 14.74 -0.28 -5.08
C TYR A 83 13.55 0.16 -5.96
N LEU A 84 13.44 -0.33 -7.19
CA LEU A 84 12.32 0.00 -8.07
C LEU A 84 10.97 -0.48 -7.51
N LYS A 85 10.93 -1.65 -6.87
CA LYS A 85 9.74 -2.15 -6.17
C LYS A 85 9.33 -1.24 -5.01
N LEU A 86 10.29 -0.85 -4.17
CA LEU A 86 10.05 0.08 -3.06
C LEU A 86 9.55 1.44 -3.58
N ARG A 87 10.23 2.01 -4.57
CA ARG A 87 9.85 3.27 -5.19
C ARG A 87 8.43 3.22 -5.77
N LYS A 88 8.07 2.11 -6.42
CA LYS A 88 6.70 1.90 -6.92
C LYS A 88 5.69 1.85 -5.78
N ALA A 89 5.97 1.12 -4.70
CA ALA A 89 5.07 1.03 -3.55
C ALA A 89 4.84 2.40 -2.89
N LEU A 90 5.89 3.21 -2.74
CA LEU A 90 5.80 4.58 -2.24
C LEU A 90 4.96 5.47 -3.16
N ALA A 91 5.19 5.41 -4.47
CA ALA A 91 4.43 6.19 -5.45
C ALA A 91 2.95 5.75 -5.50
N ASP A 92 2.67 4.45 -5.44
CA ASP A 92 1.31 3.90 -5.42
C ASP A 92 0.53 4.35 -4.17
N ARG A 93 1.22 4.45 -3.01
CA ARG A 93 0.60 4.80 -1.72
C ARG A 93 0.47 6.32 -1.51
N PHE A 94 1.49 7.09 -1.85
CA PHE A 94 1.61 8.50 -1.49
C PHE A 94 1.60 9.45 -2.69
N GLY A 95 1.70 8.94 -3.91
CA GLY A 95 1.81 9.74 -5.13
C GLY A 95 3.03 10.66 -5.07
N GLU A 96 2.81 11.93 -5.40
CA GLU A 96 3.86 12.95 -5.42
C GLU A 96 4.25 13.45 -4.02
N ARG A 97 3.53 13.07 -2.96
CA ARG A 97 3.83 13.53 -1.59
C ARG A 97 5.13 12.95 -1.04
N VAL A 98 5.59 11.80 -1.54
CA VAL A 98 6.83 11.17 -1.09
C VAL A 98 7.74 10.95 -2.29
N LEU A 99 8.87 11.63 -2.29
CA LEU A 99 9.92 11.44 -3.29
C LEU A 99 10.93 10.42 -2.78
N CYS A 100 11.43 9.57 -3.67
CA CYS A 100 12.39 8.53 -3.33
C CYS A 100 13.50 8.48 -4.38
N PHE A 101 14.73 8.71 -3.93
CA PHE A 101 15.96 8.70 -4.74
C PHE A 101 16.99 7.80 -4.07
N ALA A 102 18.06 7.45 -4.79
CA ALA A 102 19.02 6.48 -4.29
C ALA A 102 20.46 6.82 -4.63
N ASN A 103 21.36 6.38 -3.74
CA ASN A 103 22.82 6.47 -3.89
C ASN A 103 23.35 7.86 -4.33
N HIS A 104 22.69 8.92 -3.88
CA HIS A 104 23.20 10.28 -4.07
C HIS A 104 24.46 10.49 -3.24
N GLU A 105 25.54 10.94 -3.89
CA GLU A 105 26.90 10.98 -3.33
C GLU A 105 26.98 11.85 -2.07
N ASP A 106 26.46 13.08 -2.11
CA ASP A 106 26.50 13.98 -0.95
C ASP A 106 25.69 13.44 0.23
N THR A 107 24.57 12.79 -0.05
CA THR A 107 23.72 12.21 1.00
C THR A 107 24.39 10.97 1.61
N LEU A 108 25.10 10.17 0.81
CA LEU A 108 25.92 9.08 1.32
C LEU A 108 27.09 9.62 2.16
N GLN A 109 27.73 10.70 1.72
CA GLN A 109 28.82 11.35 2.46
C GLN A 109 28.32 11.90 3.81
N GLU A 110 27.13 12.48 3.85
CA GLU A 110 26.51 13.00 5.07
C GLU A 110 26.09 11.87 6.02
N LEU A 111 25.38 10.84 5.52
CA LEU A 111 24.80 9.79 6.36
C LEU A 111 25.78 8.68 6.76
N CYS A 112 26.70 8.32 5.86
CA CYS A 112 27.63 7.20 6.03
C CYS A 112 29.10 7.63 6.20
N GLY A 113 29.41 8.92 6.05
CA GLY A 113 30.78 9.44 6.07
C GLY A 113 31.59 9.08 4.82
N GLN A 114 30.97 8.46 3.82
CA GLN A 114 31.58 8.02 2.56
C GLN A 114 30.64 8.33 1.40
N GLY A 115 31.12 8.95 0.32
CA GLY A 115 30.35 9.21 -0.90
C GLY A 115 29.96 7.96 -1.71
N THR A 116 30.15 6.75 -1.15
CA THR A 116 29.90 5.48 -1.83
C THR A 116 29.04 4.54 -1.00
N SER A 117 28.12 3.84 -1.65
CA SER A 117 27.24 2.86 -1.01
C SER A 117 28.05 1.70 -0.40
N ARG A 118 27.68 1.25 0.80
CA ARG A 118 28.30 0.11 1.48
C ARG A 118 27.93 -1.21 0.81
N SER A 119 28.86 -2.17 0.87
CA SER A 119 28.61 -3.52 0.36
C SER A 119 27.49 -4.20 1.16
N GLY A 120 26.57 -4.85 0.44
CA GLY A 120 25.43 -5.55 1.03
C GLY A 120 24.30 -4.67 1.60
N ALA A 121 24.48 -3.34 1.63
CA ALA A 121 23.53 -2.39 2.19
C ALA A 121 22.23 -2.28 1.38
N PHE A 122 21.14 -2.04 2.10
CA PHE A 122 19.87 -1.56 1.57
C PHE A 122 19.17 -0.80 2.71
N GLU A 123 19.40 0.50 2.76
CA GLU A 123 19.03 1.35 3.90
C GLU A 123 18.08 2.45 3.40
N VAL A 124 16.99 2.68 4.12
CA VAL A 124 16.00 3.72 3.78
C VAL A 124 16.02 4.76 4.87
N VAL A 125 16.29 6.01 4.49
CA VAL A 125 16.48 7.13 5.42
C VAL A 125 15.58 8.29 5.00
N ASP A 126 14.92 8.93 5.96
CA ASP A 126 14.25 10.20 5.73
C ASP A 126 15.28 11.34 5.72
N VAL A 127 15.34 12.10 4.63
CA VAL A 127 16.38 13.13 4.47
C VAL A 127 16.18 14.30 5.43
N LYS A 128 14.92 14.61 5.79
CA LYS A 128 14.58 15.72 6.68
C LYS A 128 14.95 15.41 8.13
N THR A 129 14.45 14.30 8.68
CA THR A 129 14.71 13.91 10.09
C THR A 129 16.02 13.19 10.29
N LYS A 130 16.67 12.73 9.20
CA LYS A 130 17.84 11.84 9.22
C LYS A 130 17.55 10.49 9.91
N GLU A 131 16.28 10.11 10.04
CA GLU A 131 15.88 8.87 10.68
C GLU A 131 16.05 7.67 9.74
N LEU A 132 16.66 6.60 10.27
CA LEU A 132 16.81 5.33 9.58
C LEU A 132 15.51 4.52 9.71
N LEU A 133 14.69 4.54 8.67
CA LEU A 133 13.39 3.86 8.64
C LEU A 133 13.52 2.35 8.43
N TYR A 134 14.56 1.94 7.70
CA TYR A 134 14.82 0.53 7.45
C TYR A 134 16.31 0.26 7.23
N THR A 135 16.78 -0.88 7.76
CA THR A 135 18.15 -1.37 7.56
C THR A 135 18.17 -2.83 7.14
N LYS A 136 18.84 -3.14 6.02
CA LYS A 136 19.11 -4.52 5.63
C LYS A 136 20.31 -5.07 6.37
N LEU A 137 21.33 -4.25 6.64
CA LEU A 137 22.50 -4.71 7.39
C LEU A 137 22.16 -5.12 8.83
N GLY A 138 21.26 -4.38 9.48
CA GLY A 138 20.80 -4.73 10.83
C GLY A 138 19.80 -5.89 10.86
N SER A 139 18.96 -6.02 9.84
CA SER A 139 17.87 -7.01 9.83
C SER A 139 18.22 -8.33 9.13
N GLY A 140 19.25 -8.35 8.28
CA GLY A 140 19.73 -9.52 7.54
C GLY A 140 18.84 -9.98 6.37
N VAL A 141 17.64 -9.41 6.21
CA VAL A 141 16.63 -9.81 5.22
C VAL A 141 16.25 -8.58 4.41
N HIS A 142 15.94 -8.72 3.13
CA HIS A 142 15.57 -7.58 2.29
C HIS A 142 14.10 -7.15 2.50
N ILE A 143 13.81 -5.85 2.51
CA ILE A 143 12.44 -5.32 2.72
C ILE A 143 11.39 -5.87 1.75
N THR A 144 11.79 -6.26 0.53
CA THR A 144 10.88 -6.79 -0.49
C THR A 144 10.63 -8.30 -0.36
N GLU A 145 11.32 -8.99 0.54
CA GLU A 145 11.13 -10.43 0.77
C GLU A 145 9.96 -10.71 1.72
N ARG A 146 9.58 -9.72 2.55
CA ARG A 146 8.49 -9.84 3.52
C ARG A 146 7.55 -8.66 3.40
N GLN A 147 6.30 -8.91 3.01
CA GLN A 147 5.30 -7.86 2.82
C GLN A 147 5.08 -7.03 4.10
N GLU A 148 5.07 -7.69 5.26
CA GLU A 148 4.99 -7.05 6.59
C GLU A 148 6.01 -5.92 6.80
N TRP A 149 7.21 -6.00 6.22
CA TRP A 149 8.24 -4.98 6.39
C TRP A 149 8.05 -3.81 5.44
N MET A 150 7.58 -4.09 4.24
CA MET A 150 7.15 -3.05 3.30
C MET A 150 5.98 -2.27 3.91
N ASP A 151 4.97 -2.97 4.43
CA ASP A 151 3.80 -2.35 5.04
C ASP A 151 4.19 -1.50 6.26
N LYS A 152 5.06 -2.03 7.13
CA LYS A 152 5.59 -1.27 8.28
C LYS A 152 6.32 0.00 7.84
N LEU A 153 7.20 -0.07 6.84
CA LEU A 153 7.90 1.10 6.34
C LEU A 153 6.92 2.16 5.82
N LEU A 154 5.89 1.74 5.07
CA LEU A 154 4.87 2.67 4.57
C LEU A 154 4.09 3.32 5.72
N GLU A 155 3.74 2.55 6.75
CA GLU A 155 3.08 3.09 7.96
C GLU A 155 3.97 4.10 8.69
N ASP A 156 5.26 3.81 8.83
CA ASP A 156 6.19 4.70 9.52
C ASP A 156 6.37 6.03 8.74
N VAL A 157 6.44 5.97 7.40
CA VAL A 157 6.43 7.17 6.55
C VAL A 157 5.12 7.97 6.69
N GLU A 158 3.99 7.28 6.83
CA GLU A 158 2.68 7.91 7.02
C GLU A 158 2.58 8.64 8.37
N LYS A 159 3.06 8.03 9.46
CA LYS A 159 3.09 8.64 10.80
C LYS A 159 3.96 9.90 10.81
N LEU A 160 5.17 9.80 10.27
CA LEU A 160 6.08 10.94 10.16
C LEU A 160 5.42 12.10 9.39
N SER A 161 4.65 11.82 8.35
CA SER A 161 3.93 12.84 7.58
C SER A 161 2.82 13.55 8.39
N GLN A 162 2.26 12.90 9.41
CA GLN A 162 1.22 13.47 10.27
C GLN A 162 1.82 14.38 11.35
N GLU A 163 2.95 14.00 11.94
CA GLU A 163 3.64 14.77 12.99
C GLU A 163 4.03 16.17 12.49
N ASP A 164 4.58 16.26 11.28
CA ASP A 164 4.94 17.53 10.63
C ASP A 164 3.74 18.49 10.46
N THR A 165 2.52 17.96 10.32
CA THR A 165 1.31 18.79 10.15
C THR A 165 0.79 19.29 11.49
N SER A 166 1.08 18.58 12.58
CA SER A 166 0.61 18.93 13.93
C SER A 166 1.38 20.08 14.58
N GLU A 167 2.61 20.35 14.15
CA GLU A 167 3.44 21.47 14.66
C GLU A 167 3.04 22.84 14.08
N LEU A 168 2.15 22.87 13.09
CA LEU A 168 1.72 24.10 12.41
C LEU A 168 0.36 24.65 12.91
N LEU A 169 -0.25 24.01 13.92
CA LEU A 169 -1.52 24.42 14.55
C LEU A 169 -1.31 24.89 15.99
#